data_AF-A0A9Q0FH86-F1
#
_entry.id   AF-A0A9Q0FH86-F1
#
_cell.length_a   1.000
_cell.length_b   1.000
_cell.length_c   1.000
_cell.angle_alpha   90.00
_cell.angle_beta   90.00
_cell.angle_gamma   90.00
#
_symmetry.space_group_name_H-M   'P 1'
#
loop_
_entity.id
_entity.type
_entity.pdbx_description
1 polymer ?
#
loop_
_entity_poly.entity_id
_entity_poly.type
_entity_poly.pdbx_seq_one_letter_code
_entity_poly.pdbx_strand_id
1 'polypeptide(L)'
;MERIERFVDNLPPMDLMRSEKMALVQLIIPVESAHRAVSYLGELGYLQFRDLNADRSPFQRTFVNQVKRCGEMSRKLRFFKDQISKAGLLLSALPVLEVDVELEELEVQLAQYEHELIEMNSNSEKLQQTYNELLEFKLVLQKAVGFLVSSTAHAVVEELELSENVHSNGNYDDAASLLEQEMKSEPSNQSGLRFISGIIPTSKVLKFERMLFRATRGNMLFNQAPADEEILDPVSSEMVEKTVFVVFFSGEQARMKTLRICEAFGANCYPVPEDISKQRQITREVLSRLSELEATLDAGIRHRNKALTDIGSQITQWISMVRREKAVYDTLNMLNFDVTKKCLVGEGWCPIFAKSKIQEALQHATFDSNSQVGIIFHGMDALESPPTYFRTNHFTNAFQEIVDAYGLVPLRLAVIASLSFSSPSEECITAF
;
A
#
# COMPACT_ATOMS: atom_id res chain seq x y z
N MET A 1 46.38 9.17 -57.42
CA MET A 1 45.08 9.04 -56.73
C MET A 1 45.12 7.98 -55.63
N GLU A 2 45.71 6.80 -55.85
CA GLU A 2 45.83 5.72 -54.82
C GLU A 2 46.55 6.12 -53.52
N ARG A 3 47.42 7.14 -53.55
CA ARG A 3 48.16 7.61 -52.37
C ARG A 3 47.31 8.46 -51.42
N ILE A 4 46.22 9.03 -51.91
CA ILE A 4 45.26 9.82 -51.12
C ILE A 4 44.24 8.89 -50.47
N GLU A 5 43.79 7.84 -51.17
CA GLU A 5 42.89 6.82 -50.62
C GLU A 5 43.52 6.08 -49.43
N ARG A 6 44.79 5.68 -49.55
CA ARG A 6 45.55 5.07 -48.43
C ARG A 6 45.84 6.04 -47.27
N PHE A 7 45.71 7.34 -47.49
CA PHE A 7 45.89 8.35 -46.44
C PHE A 7 44.59 8.58 -45.67
N VAL A 8 43.44 8.50 -46.36
CA VAL A 8 42.11 8.56 -45.74
C VAL A 8 41.82 7.31 -44.88
N ASP A 9 42.27 6.13 -45.31
CA ASP A 9 42.13 4.88 -44.55
C ASP A 9 43.03 4.82 -43.29
N ASN A 10 44.04 5.68 -43.19
CA ASN A 10 45.00 5.74 -42.08
C ASN A 10 44.76 6.90 -41.09
N LEU A 11 43.69 7.68 -41.28
CA LEU A 11 43.28 8.67 -40.29
C LEU A 11 42.65 7.96 -39.09
N PRO A 12 42.90 8.40 -37.83
CA PRO A 12 42.10 7.93 -36.70
C PRO A 12 40.62 8.20 -37.03
N PRO A 13 39.73 7.21 -36.85
CA PRO A 13 38.34 7.36 -37.27
C PRO A 13 37.76 8.62 -36.61
N MET A 14 37.20 9.53 -37.41
CA MET A 14 36.35 10.62 -36.92
C MET A 14 35.01 10.06 -36.38
N ASP A 15 35.08 9.03 -35.53
CA ASP A 15 33.97 8.18 -35.07
C ASP A 15 33.00 8.94 -34.16
N LEU A 16 33.46 10.01 -33.49
CA LEU A 16 32.61 10.84 -32.62
C LEU A 16 31.77 11.89 -33.35
N MET A 17 32.07 12.15 -34.62
CA MET A 17 31.45 13.25 -35.36
C MET A 17 30.24 12.80 -36.20
N ARG A 18 30.05 11.50 -36.42
CA ARG A 18 29.03 10.98 -37.33
C ARG A 18 28.29 9.80 -36.71
N SER A 19 27.07 9.58 -37.17
CA SER A 19 26.28 8.42 -36.75
C SER A 19 26.97 7.13 -37.17
N GLU A 20 26.98 6.15 -36.28
CA GLU A 20 27.48 4.81 -36.54
C GLU A 20 26.73 4.14 -37.70
N LYS A 21 27.44 3.28 -38.44
CA LYS A 21 26.81 2.52 -39.52
C LYS A 21 25.97 1.40 -38.91
N MET A 22 24.70 1.38 -39.29
CA MET A 22 23.74 0.34 -38.90
C MET A 22 23.54 -0.69 -40.00
N ALA A 23 23.19 -1.91 -39.60
CA ALA A 23 22.71 -2.96 -40.48
C ALA A 23 21.39 -3.51 -39.97
N LEU A 24 20.46 -3.79 -40.90
CA LEU A 24 19.26 -4.56 -40.59
C LEU A 24 19.64 -6.03 -40.52
N VAL A 25 19.18 -6.70 -39.47
CA VAL A 25 19.45 -8.11 -39.22
C VAL A 25 18.16 -8.85 -38.96
N GLN A 26 18.11 -10.09 -39.46
CA GLN A 26 17.04 -11.04 -39.20
C GLN A 26 17.59 -12.17 -38.33
N LEU A 27 16.83 -12.51 -37.30
CA LEU A 27 17.11 -13.53 -36.32
C LEU A 27 16.07 -14.64 -36.45
N ILE A 28 16.50 -15.89 -36.55
CA ILE A 28 15.61 -17.05 -36.45
C ILE A 28 16.03 -17.85 -35.23
N ILE A 29 15.20 -17.81 -34.20
CA ILE A 29 15.52 -18.30 -32.85
C ILE A 29 14.59 -19.48 -32.53
N PRO A 30 15.13 -20.67 -32.24
CA PRO A 30 14.32 -21.79 -31.73
C PRO A 30 13.62 -21.42 -30.42
N VAL A 31 12.39 -21.88 -30.22
CA VAL A 31 11.58 -21.50 -29.04
C VAL A 31 12.26 -21.86 -27.71
N GLU A 32 13.01 -22.96 -27.67
CA GLU A 32 13.76 -23.43 -26.49
C GLU A 32 14.88 -22.47 -26.05
N SER A 33 15.51 -21.80 -27.02
CA SER A 33 16.61 -20.86 -26.75
C SER A 33 16.15 -19.40 -26.71
N ALA A 34 14.88 -19.12 -27.01
CA ALA A 34 14.39 -17.78 -27.24
C ALA A 34 14.51 -16.87 -26.02
N HIS A 35 14.15 -17.38 -24.84
CA HIS A 35 14.21 -16.63 -23.60
C HIS A 35 15.66 -16.23 -23.24
N ARG A 36 16.60 -17.19 -23.28
CA ARG A 36 18.01 -16.92 -22.98
C ARG A 36 18.68 -16.04 -24.02
N ALA A 37 18.38 -16.26 -25.31
CA ALA A 37 18.90 -15.45 -26.39
C ALA A 37 18.50 -13.98 -26.22
N VAL A 38 17.23 -13.71 -25.96
CA VAL A 38 16.74 -12.34 -25.74
C VAL A 38 17.32 -11.73 -24.47
N SER A 39 17.53 -12.53 -23.42
CA SER A 39 18.16 -12.08 -22.18
C SER A 39 19.60 -11.61 -22.42
N TYR A 40 20.44 -12.42 -23.08
CA TYR A 40 21.83 -12.04 -23.41
C TYR A 40 21.92 -10.88 -24.41
N LEU A 41 21.00 -10.83 -25.38
CA LEU A 41 20.90 -9.68 -26.29
C LEU A 41 20.53 -8.40 -25.52
N GLY A 42 19.67 -8.51 -24.50
CA GLY A 42 19.29 -7.40 -23.63
C GLY A 42 20.46 -6.88 -22.78
N GLU A 43 21.30 -7.79 -22.26
CA GLU A 43 22.52 -7.42 -21.52
C GLU A 43 23.57 -6.73 -22.40
N LEU A 44 23.69 -7.14 -23.66
CA LEU A 44 24.56 -6.49 -24.63
C LEU A 44 24.06 -5.09 -25.02
N GLY A 45 22.75 -4.91 -25.22
CA GLY A 45 22.13 -3.62 -25.52
C GLY A 45 22.44 -3.02 -26.90
N TYR A 46 22.90 -3.82 -27.87
CA TYR A 46 23.27 -3.36 -29.22
C TYR A 46 22.24 -3.63 -30.33
N LEU A 47 21.08 -4.19 -29.98
CA LEU A 47 20.05 -4.58 -30.95
C LEU A 47 18.73 -3.88 -30.64
N GLN A 48 18.20 -3.15 -31.62
CA GLN A 48 16.87 -2.57 -31.56
C GLN A 48 15.90 -3.42 -32.38
N PHE A 49 15.01 -4.14 -31.70
CA PHE A 49 13.97 -4.94 -32.36
C PHE A 49 12.92 -4.06 -33.05
N ARG A 50 12.48 -4.49 -34.23
CA ARG A 50 11.30 -3.96 -34.91
C ARG A 50 10.08 -4.78 -34.50
N ASP A 51 8.98 -4.11 -34.17
CA ASP A 51 7.74 -4.80 -33.86
C ASP A 51 7.13 -5.37 -35.14
N LEU A 52 7.21 -6.69 -35.31
CA LEU A 52 6.62 -7.41 -36.44
C LEU A 52 5.12 -7.71 -36.24
N ASN A 53 4.60 -7.47 -35.03
CA ASN A 53 3.21 -7.71 -34.64
C ASN A 53 2.48 -6.41 -34.25
N ALA A 54 2.85 -5.28 -34.86
CA ALA A 54 2.27 -3.97 -34.57
C ALA A 54 0.77 -3.88 -34.92
N ASP A 55 0.30 -4.70 -35.86
CA ASP A 55 -1.09 -4.84 -36.28
C ASP A 55 -1.95 -5.63 -35.27
N ARG A 56 -1.32 -6.40 -34.37
CA ARG A 56 -2.02 -7.24 -33.39
C ARG A 56 -2.20 -6.53 -32.07
N SER A 57 -3.39 -6.69 -31.49
CA SER A 57 -3.66 -6.24 -30.12
C SER A 57 -2.70 -6.92 -29.14
N PRO A 58 -2.19 -6.20 -28.10
CA PRO A 58 -1.31 -6.79 -27.09
C PRO A 58 -1.86 -8.08 -26.49
N PHE A 59 -3.18 -8.21 -26.31
CA PHE A 59 -3.84 -9.40 -25.73
C PHE A 59 -3.86 -10.63 -26.63
N GLN A 60 -3.57 -10.48 -27.92
CA GLN A 60 -3.55 -11.56 -28.91
C GLN A 60 -2.12 -12.07 -29.19
N ARG A 61 -1.11 -11.51 -28.53
CA ARG A 61 0.29 -11.91 -28.69
C ARG A 61 0.57 -13.21 -27.94
N THR A 62 1.63 -13.92 -28.35
CA THR A 62 1.92 -15.28 -27.91
C THR A 62 2.25 -15.37 -26.42
N PHE A 63 2.98 -14.40 -25.85
CA PHE A 63 3.49 -14.45 -24.47
C PHE A 63 2.72 -13.55 -23.50
N VAL A 64 1.42 -13.31 -23.76
CA VAL A 64 0.57 -12.43 -22.92
C VAL A 64 0.46 -12.93 -21.49
N ASN A 65 0.34 -14.24 -21.29
CA ASN A 65 0.15 -14.81 -19.97
C ASN A 65 1.39 -14.62 -19.10
N GLN A 66 2.59 -14.75 -19.68
CA GLN A 66 3.86 -14.54 -19.01
C GLN A 66 4.04 -13.07 -18.61
N VAL A 67 3.70 -12.12 -19.50
CA VAL A 67 3.69 -10.69 -19.18
C VAL A 67 2.69 -10.37 -18.06
N LYS A 68 1.49 -10.98 -18.09
CA LYS A 68 0.50 -10.84 -17.01
C LYS A 68 1.01 -11.39 -15.67
N ARG A 69 1.66 -12.56 -15.66
CA ARG A 69 2.31 -13.13 -14.45
C ARG A 69 3.34 -12.17 -13.87
N CYS A 70 4.24 -11.64 -14.69
CA CYS A 70 5.22 -10.63 -14.25
C CYS A 70 4.55 -9.34 -13.76
N GLY A 71 3.44 -8.94 -14.38
CA GLY A 71 2.62 -7.82 -13.97
C GLY A 71 2.01 -7.99 -12.58
N GLU A 72 1.48 -9.19 -12.28
CA GLU A 72 0.97 -9.54 -10.95
C GLU A 72 2.08 -9.57 -9.90
N MET A 73 3.24 -10.17 -10.21
CA MET A 73 4.40 -10.12 -9.30
C MET A 73 4.83 -8.68 -9.01
N SER A 74 4.83 -7.82 -10.03
CA SER A 74 5.10 -6.38 -9.89
C SER A 74 4.05 -5.66 -9.03
N ARG A 75 2.77 -6.08 -9.07
CA ARG A 75 1.71 -5.58 -8.19
C ARG A 75 2.00 -5.93 -6.74
N LYS A 76 2.35 -7.20 -6.45
CA LYS A 76 2.70 -7.67 -5.10
C LYS A 76 3.93 -6.95 -4.55
N LEU A 77 4.98 -6.78 -5.36
CA LEU A 77 6.18 -6.04 -4.96
C LEU A 77 5.90 -4.56 -4.63
N ARG A 78 5.00 -3.90 -5.38
CA ARG A 78 4.55 -2.54 -5.04
C ARG A 78 3.80 -2.51 -3.72
N PHE A 79 2.90 -3.47 -3.49
CA PHE A 79 2.21 -3.61 -2.21
C PHE A 79 3.20 -3.76 -1.03
N PHE A 80 4.24 -4.59 -1.16
CA PHE A 80 5.26 -4.73 -0.12
C PHE A 80 6.03 -3.43 0.12
N LYS A 81 6.43 -2.73 -0.94
CA LYS A 81 7.10 -1.44 -0.81
C LYS A 81 6.22 -0.41 -0.07
N ASP A 82 4.93 -0.38 -0.38
CA ASP A 82 3.97 0.49 0.30
C ASP A 82 3.83 0.10 1.78
N GLN A 83 3.78 -1.19 2.12
CA GLN A 83 3.72 -1.66 3.51
C GLN A 83 5.00 -1.32 4.30
N ILE A 84 6.17 -1.48 3.70
CA ILE A 84 7.47 -1.11 4.30
C ILE A 84 7.52 0.39 4.56
N SER A 85 7.11 1.21 3.58
CA SER A 85 7.10 2.67 3.73
C SER A 85 6.12 3.14 4.81
N LYS A 86 4.92 2.54 4.90
CA LYS A 86 3.96 2.79 5.98
C LYS A 86 4.51 2.41 7.36
N ALA A 87 5.35 1.38 7.43
CA ALA A 87 5.99 0.95 8.67
C ALA A 87 7.23 1.80 9.05
N GLY A 88 7.65 2.75 8.21
CA GLY A 88 8.86 3.56 8.44
C GLY A 88 10.17 2.76 8.42
N LEU A 89 10.16 1.55 7.86
CA LEU A 89 11.33 0.69 7.80
C LEU A 89 12.24 1.14 6.64
N LEU A 90 13.54 1.26 6.91
CA LEU A 90 14.53 1.57 5.88
C LEU A 90 14.80 0.33 5.03
N LEU A 91 14.71 0.49 3.71
CA LEU A 91 15.11 -0.54 2.77
C LEU A 91 16.63 -0.76 2.88
N SER A 92 17.03 -2.00 3.15
CA SER A 92 18.44 -2.37 3.13
C SER A 92 18.91 -2.41 1.67
N ALA A 93 19.75 -1.45 1.28
CA ALA A 93 20.36 -1.38 -0.05
C ALA A 93 21.66 -2.20 -0.11
N LEU A 94 21.65 -3.42 0.44
CA LEU A 94 22.82 -4.29 0.32
C LEU A 94 22.87 -4.89 -1.09
N PRO A 95 24.03 -4.89 -1.76
CA PRO A 95 24.21 -5.65 -2.99
C PRO A 95 24.24 -7.13 -2.61
N VAL A 96 23.07 -7.76 -2.68
CA VAL A 96 22.94 -9.21 -2.47
C VAL A 96 23.41 -9.91 -3.74
N LEU A 97 24.24 -10.94 -3.57
CA LEU A 97 24.70 -11.85 -4.62
C LEU A 97 23.47 -12.31 -5.44
N GLU A 98 23.58 -12.32 -6.77
CA GLU A 98 22.54 -12.90 -7.63
C GLU A 98 22.38 -14.38 -7.28
N VAL A 99 21.41 -14.67 -6.41
CA VAL A 99 20.88 -16.02 -6.25
C VAL A 99 19.96 -16.23 -7.44
N ASP A 100 20.26 -17.24 -8.26
CA ASP A 100 19.35 -17.77 -9.28
C ASP A 100 18.12 -18.35 -8.57
N VAL A 101 17.18 -17.47 -8.23
CA VAL A 101 15.83 -17.87 -7.83
C VAL A 101 15.06 -18.06 -9.12
N GLU A 102 14.51 -19.26 -9.32
CA GLU A 102 13.64 -19.51 -10.45
C GLU A 102 12.38 -18.64 -10.35
N LEU A 103 11.93 -18.09 -11.47
CA LEU A 103 10.78 -17.16 -11.49
C LEU A 103 9.52 -17.77 -10.85
N GLU A 104 9.33 -19.08 -11.01
CA GLU A 104 8.20 -19.83 -10.46
C GLU A 104 8.26 -19.93 -8.94
N GLU A 105 9.44 -20.18 -8.37
CA GLU A 105 9.64 -20.17 -6.92
C GLU A 105 9.38 -18.78 -6.33
N LEU A 106 9.87 -17.73 -7.02
CA LEU A 106 9.61 -16.35 -6.63
C LEU A 106 8.11 -16.04 -6.64
N GLU A 107 7.35 -16.51 -7.64
CA GLU A 107 5.91 -16.31 -7.70
C GLU A 107 5.19 -16.90 -6.49
N VAL A 108 5.56 -18.13 -6.10
CA VAL A 108 5.01 -18.81 -4.92
C VAL A 108 5.37 -18.06 -3.64
N GLN A 109 6.64 -17.67 -3.48
CA GLN A 109 7.11 -16.91 -2.33
C GLN A 109 6.37 -15.57 -2.18
N LEU A 110 6.27 -14.79 -3.26
CA LEU A 110 5.55 -13.51 -3.24
C LEU A 110 4.06 -13.70 -2.91
N ALA A 111 3.44 -14.79 -3.36
CA ALA A 111 2.05 -15.10 -3.02
C ALA A 111 1.88 -15.45 -1.54
N GLN A 112 2.80 -16.22 -0.97
CA GLN A 112 2.78 -16.58 0.44
C GLN A 112 2.93 -15.34 1.33
N TYR A 113 3.91 -14.49 1.05
CA TYR A 113 4.13 -13.25 1.80
C TYR A 113 2.96 -12.27 1.69
N GLU A 114 2.32 -12.17 0.52
CA GLU A 114 1.12 -11.35 0.33
C GLU A 114 -0.02 -11.85 1.21
N HIS A 115 -0.27 -13.17 1.20
CA HIS A 115 -1.32 -13.77 2.01
C HIS A 115 -1.08 -13.54 3.51
N GLU A 116 0.14 -13.81 3.98
CA GLU A 116 0.52 -13.65 5.38
C GLU A 116 0.38 -12.19 5.84
N LEU A 117 0.83 -11.22 5.04
CA LEU A 117 0.71 -9.79 5.38
C LEU A 117 -0.73 -9.30 5.39
N ILE A 118 -1.57 -9.74 4.46
CA ILE A 118 -3.00 -9.40 4.44
C ILE A 118 -3.68 -9.97 5.67
N GLU A 119 -3.41 -11.23 6.01
CA GLU A 119 -3.97 -11.87 7.20
C GLU A 119 -3.54 -11.15 8.47
N MET A 120 -2.23 -10.90 8.64
CA MET A 120 -1.67 -10.16 9.78
C MET A 120 -2.30 -8.77 9.92
N ASN A 121 -2.45 -8.04 8.82
CA ASN A 121 -3.07 -6.71 8.83
C ASN A 121 -4.55 -6.79 9.25
N SER A 122 -5.31 -7.74 8.72
CA SER A 122 -6.72 -7.93 9.08
C SER A 122 -6.91 -8.34 10.54
N ASN A 123 -6.01 -9.16 11.07
CA ASN A 123 -6.03 -9.60 12.46
C ASN A 123 -5.64 -8.44 13.39
N SER A 124 -4.64 -7.64 13.00
CA SER A 124 -4.23 -6.45 13.75
C SER A 124 -5.35 -5.40 13.80
N GLU A 125 -6.07 -5.19 12.69
CA GLU A 125 -7.21 -4.26 12.64
C GLU A 125 -8.35 -4.71 13.56
N LYS A 126 -8.71 -6.00 13.55
CA LYS A 126 -9.72 -6.56 14.47
C LYS A 126 -9.29 -6.41 15.93
N LEU A 127 -8.04 -6.72 16.26
CA LEU A 127 -7.50 -6.56 17.61
C LEU A 127 -7.51 -5.09 18.04
N GLN A 128 -7.15 -4.17 17.15
CA GLN A 128 -7.18 -2.74 17.41
C GLN A 128 -8.61 -2.23 17.66
N GLN A 129 -9.59 -2.68 16.87
CA GLN A 129 -11.00 -2.37 17.10
C GLN A 129 -11.46 -2.87 18.48
N THR A 130 -11.13 -4.12 18.83
CA THR A 130 -11.51 -4.70 20.12
C THR A 130 -10.84 -3.99 21.29
N TYR A 131 -9.58 -3.58 21.12
CA TYR A 131 -8.84 -2.78 22.09
C TYR A 131 -9.49 -1.40 22.29
N ASN A 132 -9.83 -0.70 21.20
CA ASN A 132 -10.49 0.60 21.25
C ASN A 132 -11.87 0.52 21.94
N GLU A 133 -12.68 -0.50 21.64
CA GLU A 133 -13.96 -0.74 22.31
C GLU A 133 -13.81 -0.96 23.82
N LEU A 134 -12.79 -1.72 24.24
CA LEU A 134 -12.51 -1.94 25.66
C LEU A 134 -11.94 -0.70 26.34
N LEU A 135 -11.17 0.11 25.62
CA LEU A 135 -10.64 1.39 26.12
C LEU A 135 -11.78 2.38 26.36
N GLU A 136 -12.72 2.48 25.42
CA GLU A 136 -13.96 3.24 25.59
C GLU A 136 -14.74 2.75 26.81
N PHE A 137 -14.89 1.43 26.95
CA PHE A 137 -15.60 0.86 28.10
C PHE A 137 -14.90 1.18 29.43
N LYS A 138 -13.57 1.09 29.50
CA LYS A 138 -12.76 1.50 30.67
C LYS A 138 -13.04 2.95 31.05
N LEU A 139 -13.02 3.87 30.09
CA LEU A 139 -13.24 5.30 30.34
C LEU A 139 -14.65 5.57 30.84
N VAL A 140 -15.66 4.92 30.23
CA VAL A 140 -17.05 5.01 30.69
C VAL A 140 -17.19 4.49 32.11
N LEU A 141 -16.60 3.33 32.43
CA LEU A 141 -16.62 2.78 33.80
C LEU A 141 -16.01 3.74 34.81
N GLN A 142 -14.85 4.34 34.52
CA GLN A 142 -14.16 5.23 35.45
C GLN A 142 -14.93 6.53 35.71
N LYS A 143 -15.46 7.17 34.66
CA LYS A 143 -16.19 8.44 34.80
C LYS A 143 -17.62 8.25 35.30
N ALA A 144 -18.29 7.15 34.95
CA ALA A 144 -19.65 6.85 35.41
C ALA A 144 -19.75 6.66 36.94
N VAL A 145 -18.70 6.14 37.60
CA VAL A 145 -18.66 6.05 39.08
C VAL A 145 -18.89 7.42 39.71
N GLY A 146 -18.22 8.46 39.22
CA GLY A 146 -18.35 9.81 39.77
C GLY A 146 -19.79 10.32 39.73
N PHE A 147 -20.50 10.03 38.63
CA PHE A 147 -21.88 10.46 38.43
C PHE A 147 -22.91 9.66 39.23
N LEU A 148 -22.68 8.36 39.42
CA LEU A 148 -23.57 7.49 40.20
C LEU A 148 -23.49 7.81 41.69
N VAL A 149 -22.28 8.07 42.21
CA VAL A 149 -22.07 8.47 43.61
C VAL A 149 -22.67 9.85 43.92
N SER A 150 -22.60 10.81 42.99
CA SER A 150 -23.24 12.12 43.18
C SER A 150 -24.78 12.04 43.15
N SER A 151 -25.35 11.13 42.34
CA SER A 151 -26.80 10.97 42.22
C SER A 151 -27.41 10.29 43.44
N THR A 152 -26.74 9.26 43.99
CA THR A 152 -27.19 8.61 45.24
C THR A 152 -27.08 9.52 46.46
N ALA A 153 -26.06 10.41 46.50
CA ALA A 153 -25.97 11.43 47.54
C ALA A 153 -27.12 12.45 47.49
N HIS A 154 -27.64 12.78 46.31
CA HIS A 154 -28.81 13.66 46.17
C HIS A 154 -30.14 12.95 46.45
N ALA A 155 -30.30 11.68 46.06
CA ALA A 155 -31.52 10.90 46.32
C ALA A 155 -31.78 10.68 47.82
N VAL A 156 -30.72 10.50 48.63
CA VAL A 156 -30.83 10.34 50.09
C VAL A 156 -31.25 11.65 50.77
N VAL A 157 -30.90 12.81 50.20
CA VAL A 157 -31.31 14.12 50.73
C VAL A 157 -32.78 14.40 50.41
N GLU A 158 -33.26 14.07 49.20
CA GLU A 158 -34.69 14.23 48.83
C GLU A 158 -35.64 13.29 49.59
N GLU A 159 -35.23 12.04 49.89
CA GLU A 159 -36.04 11.14 50.73
C GLU A 159 -36.17 11.63 52.18
N LEU A 160 -35.13 12.30 52.73
CA LEU A 160 -35.20 12.89 54.07
C LEU A 160 -36.11 14.14 54.08
N GLU A 161 -36.04 15.01 53.07
CA GLU A 161 -36.84 16.24 53.00
C GLU A 161 -38.34 16.01 52.72
N LEU A 162 -38.69 14.92 52.01
CA LEU A 162 -40.10 14.52 51.80
C LEU A 162 -40.71 13.85 53.04
N SER A 163 -39.89 13.28 53.93
CA SER A 163 -40.39 12.62 55.15
C SER A 163 -40.71 13.58 56.30
N GLU A 164 -40.11 14.78 56.33
CA GLU A 164 -40.34 15.77 57.39
C GLU A 164 -41.63 16.61 57.21
N ASN A 165 -42.25 16.62 56.03
CA ASN A 165 -43.35 17.55 55.71
C ASN A 165 -44.79 16.97 55.78
N VAL A 166 -45.01 15.77 56.34
CA VAL A 166 -46.36 15.14 56.40
C VAL A 166 -47.00 15.11 57.81
N HIS A 167 -46.31 15.57 58.86
CA HIS A 167 -46.90 15.57 60.21
C HIS A 167 -47.63 16.88 60.57
N SER A 168 -48.79 17.13 59.96
CA SER A 168 -49.87 17.93 60.59
C SER A 168 -51.17 17.94 59.75
N ASN A 169 -52.14 17.07 60.09
CA ASN A 169 -53.53 17.43 60.42
C ASN A 169 -54.51 16.23 60.33
N GLY A 170 -55.05 15.83 61.49
CA GLY A 170 -56.49 15.64 61.75
C GLY A 170 -57.28 14.49 61.08
N ASN A 171 -57.63 13.49 61.89
CA ASN A 171 -58.77 12.55 61.87
C ASN A 171 -59.85 12.67 60.76
N TYR A 172 -60.26 11.53 60.19
CA TYR A 172 -61.62 10.92 60.34
C TYR A 172 -61.69 9.55 59.63
N ASP A 173 -62.49 8.63 60.19
CA ASP A 173 -62.78 7.25 59.75
C ASP A 173 -63.47 7.16 58.37
N ASP A 174 -63.21 6.06 57.63
CA ASP A 174 -64.17 4.95 57.40
C ASP A 174 -64.10 4.32 55.98
N ALA A 175 -64.15 2.99 56.01
CA ALA A 175 -64.60 2.00 55.02
C ALA A 175 -64.19 2.00 53.53
N ALA A 176 -63.81 0.77 53.13
CA ALA A 176 -64.05 0.11 51.84
C ALA A 176 -63.04 0.31 50.69
N SER A 177 -62.20 -0.69 50.43
CA SER A 177 -62.63 -1.77 49.53
C SER A 177 -61.63 -2.93 49.54
N LEU A 178 -62.17 -4.09 49.84
CA LEU A 178 -61.57 -5.41 49.90
C LEU A 178 -61.71 -6.04 48.51
N LEU A 179 -60.61 -6.26 47.79
CA LEU A 179 -60.51 -7.31 46.76
C LEU A 179 -59.07 -7.84 46.72
N GLU A 180 -58.93 -9.01 47.36
CA GLU A 180 -58.05 -10.16 47.09
C GLU A 180 -57.05 -10.01 45.93
N GLN A 181 -55.74 -10.06 46.20
CA GLN A 181 -54.94 -11.29 46.30
C GLN A 181 -54.68 -11.96 44.94
N GLU A 182 -53.56 -11.59 44.30
CA GLU A 182 -52.78 -12.55 43.53
C GLU A 182 -51.29 -12.43 43.84
N MET A 183 -50.77 -13.56 44.28
CA MET A 183 -49.40 -13.82 44.68
C MET A 183 -48.54 -13.99 43.42
N LYS A 184 -47.78 -12.95 43.06
CA LYS A 184 -46.50 -13.09 42.36
C LYS A 184 -45.51 -12.18 43.06
N SER A 185 -44.66 -12.79 43.88
CA SER A 185 -43.43 -12.17 44.36
C SER A 185 -42.47 -12.02 43.18
N GLU A 186 -42.73 -11.07 42.30
CA GLU A 186 -41.69 -10.43 41.50
C GLU A 186 -40.87 -9.55 42.45
N PRO A 187 -39.54 -9.46 42.29
CA PRO A 187 -38.76 -8.51 43.07
C PRO A 187 -39.37 -7.14 42.80
N SER A 188 -39.78 -6.45 43.87
CA SER A 188 -40.54 -5.21 43.82
C SER A 188 -40.02 -4.31 42.71
N ASN A 189 -40.94 -3.84 41.86
CA ASN A 189 -40.72 -2.67 41.03
C ASN A 189 -40.04 -1.57 41.86
N GLN A 190 -38.71 -1.47 41.76
CA GLN A 190 -38.01 -0.29 42.20
C GLN A 190 -38.46 0.79 41.23
N SER A 191 -39.31 1.69 41.70
CA SER A 191 -39.59 2.99 41.10
C SER A 191 -38.34 3.86 41.16
N GLY A 192 -37.25 3.38 40.56
CA GLY A 192 -35.92 3.96 40.57
C GLY A 192 -35.57 4.60 39.23
N LEU A 193 -34.85 5.71 39.30
CA LEU A 193 -34.20 6.35 38.16
C LEU A 193 -33.31 5.33 37.45
N ARG A 194 -33.58 5.06 36.17
CA ARG A 194 -32.71 4.23 35.32
C ARG A 194 -31.74 5.14 34.60
N PHE A 195 -30.58 4.61 34.21
CA PHE A 195 -29.60 5.39 33.46
C PHE A 195 -29.05 4.64 32.25
N ILE A 196 -28.54 5.40 31.30
CA ILE A 196 -27.74 4.92 30.17
C ILE A 196 -26.41 5.68 30.21
N SER A 197 -25.32 4.93 30.16
CA SER A 197 -23.96 5.45 30.05
C SER A 197 -23.38 5.16 28.67
N GLY A 198 -22.60 6.10 28.15
CA GLY A 198 -21.95 5.93 26.87
C GLY A 198 -20.88 6.97 26.62
N ILE A 199 -20.30 6.91 25.43
CA ILE A 199 -19.27 7.82 24.96
C ILE A 199 -19.65 8.38 23.58
N ILE A 200 -19.37 9.66 23.36
CA ILE A 200 -19.71 10.38 22.12
C ILE A 200 -18.58 11.36 21.75
N PRO A 201 -18.32 11.62 20.46
CA PRO A 201 -17.38 12.67 20.05
C PRO A 201 -17.76 14.04 20.62
N THR A 202 -16.79 14.77 21.17
CA THR A 202 -17.01 16.07 21.83
C THR A 202 -17.69 17.09 20.91
N SER A 203 -17.39 17.04 19.61
CA SER A 203 -18.00 17.91 18.58
C SER A 203 -19.52 17.78 18.45
N LYS A 204 -20.10 16.64 18.85
CA LYS A 204 -21.54 16.34 18.69
C LYS A 204 -22.35 16.52 19.99
N VAL A 205 -21.69 16.67 21.13
CA VAL A 205 -22.30 16.70 22.48
C VAL A 205 -23.43 17.72 22.61
N LEU A 206 -23.21 18.97 22.20
CA LEU A 206 -24.22 20.04 22.34
C LEU A 206 -25.49 19.78 21.53
N LYS A 207 -25.36 19.16 20.36
CA LYS A 207 -26.52 18.80 19.51
C LYS A 207 -27.26 17.60 20.10
N PHE A 208 -26.51 16.65 20.64
CA PHE A 208 -27.01 15.45 21.30
C PHE A 208 -27.84 15.80 22.53
N GLU A 209 -27.31 16.61 23.45
CA GLU A 209 -28.00 17.07 24.66
C GLU A 209 -29.32 17.78 24.32
N ARG A 210 -29.31 18.70 23.35
CA ARG A 210 -30.50 19.42 22.91
C ARG A 210 -31.57 18.48 22.32
N MET A 211 -31.17 17.46 21.57
CA MET A 211 -32.12 16.51 21.01
C MET A 211 -32.74 15.65 22.11
N LEU A 212 -31.92 15.15 23.02
CA LEU A 212 -32.37 14.37 24.17
C LEU A 212 -33.35 15.17 25.04
N PHE A 213 -33.04 16.44 25.34
CA PHE A 213 -33.90 17.33 26.12
C PHE A 213 -35.27 17.54 25.44
N ARG A 214 -35.27 17.77 24.12
CA ARG A 214 -36.50 17.96 23.34
C ARG A 214 -37.35 16.69 23.27
N ALA A 215 -36.74 15.53 23.09
CA ALA A 215 -37.45 14.25 22.94
C ALA A 215 -38.07 13.75 24.26
N THR A 216 -37.43 14.06 25.38
CA THR A 216 -37.86 13.73 26.75
C THR A 216 -38.68 14.85 27.41
N ARG A 217 -38.86 16.00 26.73
CA ARG A 217 -39.55 17.20 27.23
C ARG A 217 -38.94 17.73 28.54
N GLY A 218 -37.64 17.58 28.71
CA GLY A 218 -36.91 18.02 29.91
C GLY A 218 -36.93 17.03 31.08
N ASN A 219 -37.57 15.86 30.95
CA ASN A 219 -37.63 14.85 32.02
C ASN A 219 -36.41 13.91 32.01
N MET A 220 -35.21 14.47 31.91
CA MET A 220 -33.95 13.72 31.98
C MET A 220 -32.88 14.53 32.72
N LEU A 221 -31.94 13.83 33.35
CA LEU A 221 -30.73 14.42 33.89
C LEU A 221 -29.54 13.97 33.03
N PHE A 222 -28.84 14.93 32.42
CA PHE A 222 -27.70 14.67 31.55
C PHE A 222 -26.41 15.09 32.24
N ASN A 223 -25.58 14.11 32.57
CA ASN A 223 -24.25 14.32 33.12
C ASN A 223 -23.19 14.01 32.06
N GLN A 224 -22.15 14.84 31.98
CA GLN A 224 -21.06 14.69 31.02
C GLN A 224 -19.71 14.94 31.67
N ALA A 225 -18.69 14.19 31.27
CA ALA A 225 -17.30 14.44 31.61
C ALA A 225 -16.41 14.22 30.37
N PRO A 226 -15.41 15.08 30.14
CA PRO A 226 -14.40 14.81 29.13
C PRO A 226 -13.65 13.51 29.46
N ALA A 227 -13.27 12.75 28.41
CA ALA A 227 -12.52 11.52 28.58
C ALA A 227 -11.03 11.75 28.90
N ASP A 228 -10.53 12.99 28.83
CA ASP A 228 -9.14 13.45 29.04
C ASP A 228 -8.07 12.78 28.13
N GLU A 229 -8.40 11.67 27.46
CA GLU A 229 -7.59 10.94 26.49
C GLU A 229 -8.24 11.03 25.09
N GLU A 230 -7.45 11.32 24.06
CA GLU A 230 -7.89 11.21 22.67
C GLU A 230 -7.92 9.73 22.26
N ILE A 231 -9.04 9.28 21.71
CA ILE A 231 -9.20 7.89 21.27
C ILE A 231 -9.19 7.85 19.75
N LEU A 232 -8.41 6.93 19.20
CA LEU A 232 -8.41 6.67 17.76
C LEU A 232 -9.80 6.21 17.31
N ASP A 233 -10.44 6.99 16.44
CA ASP A 233 -11.71 6.63 15.87
C ASP A 233 -11.51 5.51 14.82
N PRO A 234 -12.19 4.34 14.97
CA PRO A 234 -12.01 3.21 14.06
C PRO A 234 -12.36 3.51 12.60
N VAL A 235 -13.14 4.57 12.32
CA VAL A 235 -13.56 4.93 10.96
C VAL A 235 -12.68 6.01 10.34
N SER A 236 -12.28 7.04 11.09
CA SER A 236 -11.45 8.13 10.56
C SER A 236 -9.95 7.91 10.73
N SER A 237 -9.51 6.98 11.59
CA SER A 237 -8.11 6.82 11.99
C SER A 237 -7.48 8.10 12.58
N GLU A 238 -8.31 9.06 12.98
CA GLU A 238 -7.89 10.30 13.63
C GLU A 238 -8.05 10.17 15.15
N MET A 239 -7.20 10.89 15.87
CA MET A 239 -7.36 11.06 17.31
C MET A 239 -8.52 12.01 17.56
N VAL A 240 -9.59 11.51 18.16
CA VAL A 240 -10.80 12.28 18.41
C VAL A 240 -11.00 12.42 19.92
N GLU A 241 -11.18 13.67 20.36
CA GLU A 241 -11.64 13.95 21.71
C GLU A 241 -13.05 13.40 21.91
N LYS A 242 -13.21 12.58 22.94
CA LYS A 242 -14.50 11.97 23.30
C LYS A 242 -14.93 12.44 24.69
N THR A 243 -16.25 12.47 24.87
CA THR A 243 -16.91 12.85 26.12
C THR A 243 -17.76 11.68 26.60
N VAL A 244 -17.57 11.28 27.86
CA VAL A 244 -18.41 10.29 28.53
C VAL A 244 -19.68 10.98 29.03
N PHE A 245 -20.82 10.33 28.84
CA PHE A 245 -22.11 10.82 29.34
C PHE A 245 -22.85 9.76 30.14
N VAL A 246 -23.69 10.22 31.07
CA VAL A 246 -24.68 9.43 31.80
C VAL A 246 -26.01 10.16 31.75
N VAL A 247 -27.03 9.51 31.21
CA VAL A 247 -28.40 10.05 31.11
C VAL A 247 -29.29 9.30 32.07
N PHE A 248 -29.82 9.97 33.09
CA PHE A 248 -30.86 9.43 33.96
C PHE A 248 -32.25 9.75 33.39
N PHE A 249 -33.15 8.78 33.44
CA PHE A 249 -34.53 8.92 32.96
C PHE A 249 -35.47 8.05 33.79
N SER A 250 -36.76 8.39 33.74
CA SER A 250 -37.84 7.59 34.31
C SER A 250 -38.76 7.08 33.20
N GLY A 251 -39.11 5.79 33.25
CA GLY A 251 -40.03 5.14 32.32
C GLY A 251 -39.39 4.55 31.04
N GLU A 252 -40.00 3.49 30.52
CA GLU A 252 -39.48 2.73 29.37
C GLU A 252 -39.55 3.51 28.05
N GLN A 253 -40.54 4.38 27.88
CA GLN A 253 -40.64 5.22 26.68
C GLN A 253 -39.47 6.20 26.55
N ALA A 254 -38.98 6.74 27.66
CA ALA A 254 -37.80 7.61 27.68
C ALA A 254 -36.55 6.81 27.31
N ARG A 255 -36.39 5.60 27.87
CA ARG A 255 -35.29 4.68 27.53
C ARG A 255 -35.19 4.41 26.03
N MET A 256 -36.30 4.02 25.39
CA MET A 256 -36.30 3.72 23.95
C MET A 256 -35.95 4.95 23.10
N LYS A 257 -36.43 6.14 23.49
CA LYS A 257 -36.09 7.39 22.80
C LYS A 257 -34.60 7.73 22.96
N THR A 258 -34.06 7.61 24.16
CA THR A 258 -32.64 7.86 24.45
C THR A 258 -31.76 6.91 23.64
N LEU A 259 -32.06 5.60 23.62
CA LEU A 259 -31.30 4.63 22.81
C LEU A 259 -31.33 4.96 21.32
N ARG A 260 -32.50 5.29 20.75
CA ARG A 260 -32.61 5.70 19.35
C ARG A 260 -31.79 6.95 19.03
N ILE A 261 -31.71 7.89 19.97
CA ILE A 261 -30.90 9.11 19.80
C ILE A 261 -29.41 8.78 19.91
N CYS A 262 -29.00 7.88 20.82
CA CYS A 262 -27.62 7.40 20.88
C CYS A 262 -27.19 6.75 19.55
N GLU A 263 -28.02 5.86 19.00
CA GLU A 263 -27.78 5.24 17.69
C GLU A 263 -27.68 6.28 16.57
N ALA A 264 -28.60 7.25 16.51
CA ALA A 264 -28.61 8.29 15.48
C ALA A 264 -27.39 9.22 15.51
N PHE A 265 -26.77 9.41 16.67
CA PHE A 265 -25.58 10.26 16.83
C PHE A 265 -24.26 9.49 16.71
N GLY A 266 -24.33 8.15 16.66
CA GLY A 266 -23.16 7.27 16.69
C GLY A 266 -22.48 7.28 18.06
N ALA A 267 -23.26 7.28 19.13
CA ALA A 267 -22.76 7.17 20.50
C ALA A 267 -22.71 5.68 20.90
N ASN A 268 -21.56 5.25 21.43
CA ASN A 268 -21.38 3.88 21.91
C ASN A 268 -21.86 3.79 23.37
N CYS A 269 -22.90 2.99 23.60
CA CYS A 269 -23.48 2.78 24.93
C CYS A 269 -22.88 1.53 25.58
N TYR A 270 -22.47 1.66 26.85
CA TYR A 270 -21.89 0.55 27.61
C TYR A 270 -22.67 0.32 28.91
N PRO A 271 -22.94 -0.94 29.28
CA PRO A 271 -23.62 -1.27 30.53
C PRO A 271 -22.68 -1.07 31.72
N VAL A 272 -23.06 -0.19 32.65
CA VAL A 272 -22.33 0.01 33.92
C VAL A 272 -23.18 -0.56 35.06
N PRO A 273 -22.67 -1.52 35.86
CA PRO A 273 -23.38 -2.04 37.03
C PRO A 273 -23.56 -0.96 38.11
N GLU A 274 -24.70 -0.98 38.78
CA GLU A 274 -24.98 -0.14 39.96
C GLU A 274 -24.20 -0.59 41.20
N ASP A 275 -23.96 -1.89 41.33
CA ASP A 275 -23.22 -2.47 42.44
C ASP A 275 -21.72 -2.10 42.38
N ILE A 276 -21.24 -1.31 43.34
CA ILE A 276 -19.84 -0.88 43.45
C ILE A 276 -18.87 -2.08 43.47
N SER A 277 -19.23 -3.18 44.13
CA SER A 277 -18.40 -4.39 44.21
C SER A 277 -18.25 -5.08 42.84
N LYS A 278 -19.36 -5.26 42.10
CA LYS A 278 -19.37 -5.83 40.74
C LYS A 278 -18.64 -4.90 39.77
N GLN A 279 -18.85 -3.59 39.89
CA GLN A 279 -18.16 -2.60 39.06
C GLN A 279 -16.63 -2.63 39.27
N ARG A 280 -16.16 -2.72 40.52
CA ARG A 280 -14.72 -2.90 40.83
C ARG A 280 -14.16 -4.21 40.28
N GLN A 281 -14.97 -5.27 40.22
CA GLN A 281 -14.55 -6.54 39.61
C GLN A 281 -14.42 -6.40 38.09
N ILE A 282 -15.45 -5.89 37.41
CA ILE A 282 -15.44 -5.67 35.96
C ILE A 282 -14.32 -4.72 35.55
N THR A 283 -14.08 -3.64 36.31
CA THR A 283 -12.97 -2.72 36.04
C THR A 283 -11.62 -3.44 36.07
N ARG A 284 -11.39 -4.32 37.06
CA ARG A 284 -10.15 -5.12 37.15
C ARG A 284 -10.01 -6.09 35.98
N GLU A 285 -11.11 -6.74 35.58
CA GLU A 285 -11.14 -7.65 34.43
C GLU A 285 -10.85 -6.91 33.12
N VAL A 286 -11.48 -5.76 32.89
CA VAL A 286 -11.26 -4.91 31.71
C VAL A 286 -9.81 -4.43 31.64
N LEU A 287 -9.22 -3.99 32.76
CA LEU A 287 -7.82 -3.58 32.81
C LEU A 287 -6.87 -4.75 32.49
N SER A 288 -7.14 -5.94 33.03
CA SER A 288 -6.36 -7.15 32.72
C SER A 288 -6.42 -7.49 31.24
N ARG A 289 -7.62 -7.46 30.65
CA ARG A 289 -7.83 -7.78 29.23
C ARG A 289 -7.21 -6.73 28.30
N LEU A 290 -7.25 -5.46 28.68
CA LEU A 290 -6.57 -4.38 27.94
C LEU A 290 -5.05 -4.61 27.91
N SER A 291 -4.45 -4.96 29.04
CA SER A 291 -3.00 -5.25 29.09
C SER A 291 -2.62 -6.46 28.26
N GLU A 292 -3.45 -7.51 28.24
CA GLU A 292 -3.25 -8.69 27.39
C GLU A 292 -3.36 -8.36 25.89
N LEU A 293 -4.36 -7.56 25.51
CA LEU A 293 -4.53 -7.12 24.12
C LEU A 293 -3.39 -6.21 23.67
N GLU A 294 -2.92 -5.30 24.52
CA GLU A 294 -1.76 -4.44 24.24
C GLU A 294 -0.51 -5.28 24.00
N ALA A 295 -0.21 -6.26 24.87
CA ALA A 295 0.90 -7.18 24.68
C ALA A 295 0.80 -7.99 23.37
N THR A 296 -0.43 -8.39 23.01
CA THR A 296 -0.71 -9.14 21.76
C THR A 296 -0.54 -8.25 20.53
N LEU A 297 -1.03 -7.01 20.56
CA LEU A 297 -0.85 -6.01 19.49
C LEU A 297 0.64 -5.72 19.29
N ASP A 298 1.39 -5.49 20.37
CA ASP A 298 2.82 -5.28 20.34
C ASP A 298 3.58 -6.48 19.76
N ALA A 299 3.19 -7.70 20.14
CA ALA A 299 3.74 -8.92 19.55
C ALA A 299 3.43 -9.04 18.05
N GLY A 300 2.20 -8.68 17.64
CA GLY A 300 1.77 -8.62 16.25
C GLY A 300 2.57 -7.61 15.42
N ILE A 301 2.80 -6.40 15.95
CA ILE A 301 3.61 -5.37 15.31
C ILE A 301 5.05 -5.84 15.13
N ARG A 302 5.64 -6.48 16.15
CA ARG A 302 6.99 -7.05 16.04
C ARG A 302 7.06 -8.17 14.99
N HIS A 303 6.07 -9.07 14.96
CA HIS A 303 5.99 -10.14 13.97
C HIS A 303 5.90 -9.58 12.54
N ARG A 304 4.99 -8.62 12.32
CA ARG A 304 4.83 -7.93 11.04
C ARG A 304 6.10 -7.20 10.61
N ASN A 305 6.74 -6.46 11.52
CA ASN A 305 7.96 -5.71 11.20
C ASN A 305 9.13 -6.65 10.88
N LYS A 306 9.21 -7.82 11.53
CA LYS A 306 10.20 -8.85 11.18
C LYS A 306 9.97 -9.36 9.76
N ALA A 307 8.75 -9.79 9.42
CA ALA A 307 8.41 -10.25 8.07
C ALA A 307 8.70 -9.18 7.01
N LEU A 308 8.36 -7.91 7.29
CA LEU A 308 8.66 -6.79 6.39
C LEU A 308 10.16 -6.52 6.24
N THR A 309 10.95 -6.75 7.29
CA THR A 309 12.42 -6.61 7.23
C THR A 309 13.03 -7.72 6.38
N ASP A 310 12.55 -8.95 6.55
CA ASP A 310 12.98 -10.10 5.75
C ASP A 310 12.71 -9.85 4.25
N ILE A 311 11.49 -9.41 3.90
CA ILE A 311 11.12 -8.99 2.54
C ILE A 311 11.95 -7.79 2.06
N GLY A 312 12.12 -6.79 2.94
CA GLY A 312 12.84 -5.55 2.63
C GLY A 312 14.31 -5.76 2.27
N SER A 313 14.91 -6.87 2.71
CA SER A 313 16.29 -7.22 2.36
C SER A 313 16.47 -7.69 0.90
N GLN A 314 15.43 -8.28 0.30
CA GLN A 314 15.49 -8.89 -1.04
C GLN A 314 14.63 -8.15 -2.08
N ILE A 315 13.76 -7.24 -1.66
CA ILE A 315 12.78 -6.57 -2.52
C ILE A 315 13.42 -5.87 -3.74
N THR A 316 14.60 -5.27 -3.60
CA THR A 316 15.30 -4.59 -4.71
C THR A 316 15.76 -5.58 -5.78
N GLN A 317 16.23 -6.75 -5.37
CA GLN A 317 16.62 -7.84 -6.27
C GLN A 317 15.39 -8.39 -6.99
N TRP A 318 14.31 -8.69 -6.25
CA TRP A 318 13.06 -9.18 -6.85
C TRP A 318 12.46 -8.19 -7.85
N ILE A 319 12.48 -6.89 -7.55
CA ILE A 319 12.04 -5.85 -8.49
C ILE A 319 12.87 -5.86 -9.77
N SER A 320 14.19 -5.97 -9.64
CA SER A 320 15.10 -5.98 -10.79
C SER A 320 14.91 -7.23 -11.65
N MET A 321 14.79 -8.39 -11.01
CA MET A 321 14.52 -9.68 -11.65
C MET A 321 13.19 -9.68 -12.41
N VAL A 322 12.08 -9.31 -11.76
CA VAL A 322 10.75 -9.27 -12.41
C VAL A 322 10.72 -8.23 -13.53
N ARG A 323 11.42 -7.10 -13.39
CA ARG A 323 11.52 -6.08 -14.43
C ARG A 323 12.29 -6.59 -15.66
N ARG A 324 13.43 -7.25 -15.44
CA ARG A 324 14.24 -7.88 -16.51
C ARG A 324 13.41 -8.91 -17.25
N GLU A 325 12.76 -9.80 -16.49
CA GLU A 325 11.95 -10.88 -17.03
C GLU A 325 10.75 -10.37 -17.85
N LYS A 326 10.06 -9.35 -17.34
CA LYS A 326 8.97 -8.70 -18.08
C LYS A 326 9.47 -8.10 -19.39
N ALA A 327 10.63 -7.43 -19.40
CA ALA A 327 11.21 -6.86 -20.61
C ALA A 327 11.58 -7.93 -21.65
N VAL A 328 12.04 -9.11 -21.21
CA VAL A 328 12.30 -10.27 -22.08
C VAL A 328 11.00 -10.76 -22.72
N TYR A 329 9.91 -10.92 -21.96
CA TYR A 329 8.63 -11.34 -22.56
C TYR A 329 7.99 -10.27 -23.45
N ASP A 330 8.13 -8.99 -23.10
CA ASP A 330 7.66 -7.87 -23.92
C ASP A 330 8.43 -7.82 -25.27
N THR A 331 9.74 -8.08 -25.26
CA THR A 331 10.54 -8.17 -26.48
C THR A 331 10.24 -9.42 -27.31
N LEU A 332 10.05 -10.58 -26.68
CA LEU A 332 9.58 -11.79 -27.36
C LEU A 332 8.22 -11.59 -28.05
N ASN A 333 7.34 -10.76 -27.48
CA ASN A 333 6.05 -10.41 -28.06
C ASN A 333 6.15 -9.51 -29.31
N MET A 334 7.30 -8.86 -29.56
CA MET A 334 7.56 -8.13 -30.81
C MET A 334 7.98 -9.05 -31.96
N LEU A 335 8.43 -10.28 -31.66
CA LEU A 335 8.89 -11.25 -32.64
C LEU A 335 7.72 -12.02 -33.25
N ASN A 336 7.82 -12.40 -34.51
CA ASN A 336 6.81 -13.21 -35.16
C ASN A 336 7.00 -14.70 -34.80
N PHE A 337 5.92 -15.39 -34.42
CA PHE A 337 5.97 -16.80 -34.04
C PHE A 337 5.57 -17.69 -35.23
N ASP A 338 6.51 -18.47 -35.74
CA ASP A 338 6.26 -19.46 -36.80
C ASP A 338 5.91 -20.82 -36.16
N VAL A 339 4.61 -21.16 -36.20
CA VAL A 339 4.06 -22.42 -35.65
C VAL A 339 4.62 -23.64 -36.38
N THR A 340 4.89 -23.53 -37.68
CA THR A 340 5.31 -24.67 -38.51
C THR A 340 6.75 -25.07 -38.21
N LYS A 341 7.62 -24.09 -37.96
CA LYS A 341 9.04 -24.32 -37.68
C LYS A 341 9.39 -24.31 -36.20
N LYS A 342 8.43 -24.00 -35.32
CA LYS A 342 8.64 -23.79 -33.88
C LYS A 342 9.82 -22.84 -33.62
N CYS A 343 9.85 -21.73 -34.34
CA CYS A 343 10.87 -20.70 -34.20
C CYS A 343 10.24 -19.31 -34.17
N LEU A 344 10.94 -18.39 -33.51
CA LEU A 344 10.63 -16.97 -33.50
C LEU A 344 11.50 -16.28 -34.54
N VAL A 345 10.87 -15.45 -35.37
CA VAL A 345 11.55 -14.60 -36.35
C VAL A 345 11.54 -13.18 -35.84
N GLY A 346 12.72 -12.62 -35.68
CA GLY A 346 12.93 -11.23 -35.26
C GLY A 346 13.64 -10.43 -36.34
N GLU A 347 13.29 -9.17 -36.47
CA GLU A 347 14.07 -8.22 -37.26
C GLU A 347 14.49 -7.06 -36.36
N GLY A 348 15.70 -6.54 -36.59
CA GLY A 348 16.20 -5.44 -35.79
C GLY A 348 17.40 -4.75 -36.39
N TRP A 349 17.70 -3.57 -35.86
CA TRP A 349 18.87 -2.79 -36.25
C TRP A 349 20.00 -3.01 -35.26
N CYS A 350 21.20 -3.26 -35.76
CA CYS A 350 22.41 -3.31 -34.95
C CYS A 350 23.56 -2.53 -35.60
N PRO A 351 24.47 -1.95 -34.81
CA PRO A 351 25.70 -1.38 -35.33
C PRO A 351 26.57 -2.45 -36.00
N ILE A 352 27.21 -2.11 -37.12
CA ILE A 352 28.05 -3.07 -37.86
C ILE A 352 29.19 -3.61 -37.00
N PHE A 353 29.77 -2.77 -36.14
CA PHE A 353 30.86 -3.18 -35.25
C PHE A 353 30.43 -4.21 -34.18
N ALA A 354 29.14 -4.26 -33.83
CA ALA A 354 28.62 -5.09 -32.75
C ALA A 354 28.22 -6.50 -33.24
N LYS A 355 28.25 -6.76 -34.55
CA LYS A 355 27.82 -8.05 -35.14
C LYS A 355 28.52 -9.27 -34.55
N SER A 356 29.84 -9.21 -34.34
CA SER A 356 30.61 -10.34 -33.75
C SER A 356 30.12 -10.65 -32.33
N LYS A 357 29.99 -9.61 -31.49
CA LYS A 357 29.55 -9.74 -30.09
C LYS A 357 28.14 -10.32 -29.99
N ILE A 358 27.24 -9.86 -30.87
CA ILE A 358 25.87 -10.38 -30.95
C ILE A 358 25.89 -11.86 -31.34
N GLN A 359 26.68 -12.24 -32.35
CA GLN A 359 26.78 -13.63 -32.80
C GLN A 359 27.36 -14.55 -31.72
N GLU A 360 28.39 -14.10 -31.00
CA GLU A 360 28.99 -14.83 -29.87
C GLU A 360 27.96 -15.04 -28.74
N ALA A 361 27.18 -14.02 -28.37
CA ALA A 361 26.14 -14.15 -27.35
C ALA A 361 25.00 -15.11 -27.77
N LEU A 362 24.63 -15.12 -29.04
CA LEU A 362 23.63 -16.07 -29.57
C LEU A 362 24.14 -17.52 -29.56
N GLN A 363 25.43 -17.72 -29.84
CA GLN A 363 26.07 -19.04 -29.73
C GLN A 363 26.11 -19.51 -28.27
N HIS A 364 26.44 -18.61 -27.34
CA HIS A 364 26.41 -18.90 -25.90
C HIS A 364 24.99 -19.29 -25.43
N ALA A 365 23.97 -18.52 -25.84
CA ALA A 365 22.57 -18.85 -25.55
C ALA A 365 22.16 -20.23 -26.07
N THR A 366 22.61 -20.60 -27.27
CA THR A 366 22.33 -21.93 -27.86
C THR A 366 22.96 -23.03 -27.02
N PHE A 367 24.22 -22.83 -26.59
CA PHE A 367 24.96 -23.80 -25.77
C PHE A 367 24.30 -24.00 -24.42
N ASP A 368 23.98 -22.92 -23.71
CA ASP A 368 23.40 -23.02 -22.37
C ASP A 368 21.99 -23.64 -22.40
N SER A 369 21.19 -23.32 -23.42
CA SER A 369 19.85 -23.89 -23.61
C SER A 369 19.86 -25.34 -24.09
N ASN A 370 21.03 -25.96 -24.31
CA ASN A 370 21.19 -27.31 -24.86
C ASN A 370 20.37 -27.55 -26.15
N SER A 371 20.17 -26.50 -26.96
CA SER A 371 19.34 -26.62 -28.16
C SER A 371 20.12 -27.28 -29.28
N GLN A 372 19.49 -28.24 -29.95
CA GLN A 372 20.10 -28.96 -31.08
C GLN A 372 20.23 -28.09 -32.34
N VAL A 373 19.43 -27.02 -32.43
CA VAL A 373 19.38 -26.10 -33.56
C VAL A 373 20.00 -24.78 -33.14
N GLY A 374 21.00 -24.32 -33.89
CA GLY A 374 21.61 -23.01 -33.66
C GLY A 374 20.71 -21.85 -34.06
N ILE A 375 20.89 -20.71 -33.39
CA ILE A 375 20.23 -19.46 -33.77
C ILE A 375 20.84 -18.93 -35.07
N ILE A 376 19.99 -18.61 -36.05
CA ILE A 376 20.44 -18.08 -37.35
C ILE A 376 20.45 -16.55 -37.28
N PHE A 377 21.59 -15.95 -37.60
CA PHE A 377 21.80 -14.51 -37.70
C PHE A 377 22.12 -14.12 -39.15
N HIS A 378 21.20 -13.42 -39.80
CA HIS A 378 21.32 -13.03 -41.21
C HIS A 378 21.30 -11.50 -41.35
N GLY A 379 22.24 -10.94 -42.11
CA GLY A 379 22.21 -9.51 -42.48
C GLY A 379 21.30 -9.29 -43.68
N MET A 380 20.40 -8.32 -43.59
CA MET A 380 19.46 -7.97 -44.66
C MET A 380 19.80 -6.62 -45.28
N ASP A 381 19.49 -6.48 -46.57
CA ASP A 381 19.53 -5.19 -47.24
C ASP A 381 18.28 -4.39 -46.87
N ALA A 382 18.48 -3.25 -46.21
CA ALA A 382 17.38 -2.42 -45.75
C ALA A 382 16.96 -1.40 -46.81
N LEU A 383 15.65 -1.34 -47.07
CA LEU A 383 15.02 -0.25 -47.85
C LEU A 383 14.67 0.96 -46.98
N GLU A 384 14.51 0.73 -45.67
CA GLU A 384 14.16 1.74 -44.67
C GLU A 384 15.39 2.46 -44.14
N SER A 385 15.22 3.70 -43.69
CA SER A 385 16.29 4.48 -43.07
C SER A 385 16.69 3.89 -41.71
N PRO A 386 17.97 3.58 -41.48
CA PRO A 386 18.43 3.08 -40.19
C PRO A 386 18.27 4.10 -39.06
N PRO A 387 18.16 3.65 -37.80
CA PRO A 387 18.22 4.53 -36.64
C PRO A 387 19.60 5.17 -36.49
N THR A 388 19.63 6.37 -35.92
CA THR A 388 20.87 7.10 -35.62
C THR A 388 21.44 6.63 -34.28
N TYR A 389 22.73 6.32 -34.23
CA TYR A 389 23.43 5.94 -32.99
C TYR A 389 24.76 6.67 -32.90
N PHE A 390 25.00 7.30 -31.75
CA PHE A 390 26.25 7.98 -31.42
C PHE A 390 26.84 7.33 -30.18
N ARG A 391 28.14 7.08 -30.21
CA ARG A 391 28.87 6.59 -29.04
C ARG A 391 29.14 7.77 -28.10
N THR A 392 28.38 7.85 -27.00
CA THR A 392 28.60 8.84 -25.96
C THR A 392 29.45 8.25 -24.83
N ASN A 393 30.28 9.09 -24.22
CA ASN A 393 30.93 8.80 -22.95
C ASN A 393 30.29 9.66 -21.85
N HIS A 394 30.66 9.47 -20.59
CA HIS A 394 30.09 10.24 -19.47
C HIS A 394 30.13 11.77 -19.68
N PHE A 395 31.13 12.27 -20.40
CA PHE A 395 31.27 13.69 -20.70
C PHE A 395 30.42 14.14 -21.89
N THR A 396 30.46 13.40 -23.01
CA THR A 396 29.77 13.76 -24.25
C THR A 396 28.27 13.46 -24.21
N ASN A 397 27.80 12.62 -23.29
CA ASN A 397 26.38 12.29 -23.17
C ASN A 397 25.51 13.54 -22.88
N ALA A 398 25.93 14.39 -21.95
CA ALA A 398 25.18 15.61 -21.62
C ALA A 398 25.05 16.57 -22.82
N PHE A 399 26.10 16.69 -23.63
CA PHE A 399 26.06 17.52 -24.84
C PHE A 399 25.21 16.89 -25.93
N GLN A 400 25.25 15.56 -26.07
CA GLN A 400 24.39 14.85 -27.02
C GLN A 400 22.92 14.96 -26.63
N GLU A 401 22.57 14.86 -25.34
CA GLU A 401 21.22 15.06 -24.84
C GLU A 401 20.69 16.47 -25.17
N ILE A 402 21.53 17.50 -25.03
CA ILE A 402 21.16 18.88 -25.41
C ILE A 402 20.87 18.96 -26.92
N VAL A 403 21.69 18.32 -27.76
CA VAL A 403 21.48 18.30 -29.22
C VAL A 403 20.21 17.53 -29.58
N ASP A 404 19.99 16.37 -28.98
CA ASP A 404 18.83 15.51 -29.22
C ASP A 404 17.52 16.18 -28.80
N ALA A 405 17.54 17.08 -27.81
CA ALA A 405 16.38 17.89 -27.40
C ALA A 405 15.87 18.84 -28.50
N TYR A 406 16.74 19.29 -29.41
CA TYR A 406 16.34 20.11 -30.56
C TYR A 406 15.81 19.27 -31.73
N GLY A 407 16.12 17.97 -31.78
CA GLY A 407 15.63 17.03 -32.77
C GLY A 407 16.65 15.95 -33.13
N LEU A 408 16.16 14.77 -33.49
CA LEU A 408 16.99 13.64 -33.90
C LEU A 408 17.68 13.94 -35.24
N VAL A 409 19.01 13.87 -35.23
CA VAL A 409 19.82 14.13 -36.42
C VAL A 409 19.68 12.98 -37.43
N PRO A 410 19.43 13.26 -38.72
CA PRO A 410 19.38 12.23 -39.77
C PRO A 410 20.71 11.49 -39.92
N LEU A 411 20.64 10.23 -40.36
CA LEU A 411 21.79 9.37 -40.64
C LEU A 411 22.84 10.08 -41.52
N ARG A 412 24.10 10.08 -41.08
CA ARG A 412 25.31 10.68 -41.72
C ARG A 412 25.50 12.19 -41.62
N LEU A 413 24.67 12.94 -40.90
CA LEU A 413 24.98 14.33 -40.57
C LEU A 413 26.02 14.40 -39.45
N ALA A 414 26.95 15.35 -39.58
CA ALA A 414 27.95 15.59 -38.56
C ALA A 414 27.32 16.30 -37.36
N VAL A 415 27.54 15.80 -36.14
CA VAL A 415 27.04 16.46 -34.92
C VAL A 415 28.07 17.47 -34.44
N ILE A 416 27.65 18.73 -34.33
CA ILE A 416 28.47 19.90 -33.95
C ILE A 416 28.96 19.83 -32.48
N ALA A 417 28.61 18.79 -31.71
CA ALA A 417 28.92 18.69 -30.28
C ALA A 417 30.42 18.53 -29.95
N SER A 418 31.28 18.21 -30.92
CA SER A 418 32.73 18.23 -30.70
C SER A 418 33.34 19.55 -31.17
N LEU A 419 33.11 20.61 -30.39
CA LEU A 419 34.00 21.77 -30.38
C LEU A 419 35.40 21.28 -30.03
N SER A 420 36.25 21.26 -31.05
CA SER A 420 37.66 20.94 -30.95
C SER A 420 38.34 22.04 -30.13
N PHE A 421 38.46 21.87 -28.82
CA PHE A 421 39.45 22.62 -28.06
C PHE A 421 40.78 21.87 -28.20
N SER A 422 41.49 22.13 -29.30
CA SER A 422 42.95 22.01 -29.25
C SER A 422 43.43 23.10 -28.30
N SER A 423 44.17 22.68 -27.27
CA SER A 423 44.92 23.51 -26.32
C SER A 423 45.30 24.90 -26.84
N PRO A 424 45.05 25.99 -26.10
CA PRO A 424 45.66 27.26 -26.40
C PRO A 424 47.10 27.22 -25.89
N SER A 425 48.06 26.87 -26.74
CA SER A 425 49.44 27.31 -26.54
C SER A 425 49.52 28.77 -26.96
N GLU A 426 49.88 29.59 -25.98
CA GLU A 426 50.52 30.91 -26.06
C GLU A 426 50.71 31.52 -27.45
N GLU A 427 50.06 32.66 -27.69
CA GLU A 427 50.57 33.85 -28.40
C GLU A 427 49.44 34.90 -28.36
N CYS A 428 49.45 35.83 -27.40
CA CYS A 428 50.00 37.18 -27.51
C CYS A 428 49.48 38.01 -28.71
N ILE A 429 49.04 39.24 -28.38
CA ILE A 429 49.12 40.49 -29.19
C ILE A 429 47.82 40.99 -29.88
N THR A 430 47.20 42.00 -29.22
CA THR A 430 46.54 43.23 -29.74
C THR A 430 45.33 43.11 -30.68
N ALA A 431 44.41 44.07 -30.81
CA ALA A 431 43.93 45.25 -30.10
C ALA A 431 42.72 45.76 -30.92
N PHE A 432 41.77 46.40 -30.23
CA PHE A 432 40.51 47.03 -30.69
C PHE A 432 39.30 46.13 -30.93
#